data_AF-K0W5E3-F1
#
_entry.id   AF-K0W5E3-F1
#
_cell.length_a   1.000
_cell.length_b   1.000
_cell.length_c   1.000
_cell.angle_alpha   90.00
_cell.angle_beta   90.00
_cell.angle_gamma   90.00
#
_symmetry.space_group_name_H-M   'P 1'
#
loop_
_entity.id
_entity.type
_entity.pdbx_description
1 polymer ?
#
loop_
_entity_poly.entity_id
_entity_poly.type
_entity_poly.pdbx_seq_one_letter_code
_entity_poly.pdbx_strand_id
1 'polypeptide(L)'
;MTSLKSLLAACGLSALISLAATPSFAGSTTYPLTLENCGAEVTFKKAPERAIGLGQNSAEILLLLGLQDKMVGTAFWPSKVLPQLTDANAKVKLLTVEMPTFESILAENPDFVAAALPSLVGPNSKVAKREDFDKVGVSTYLSPSTCLSTKDVKDQYGSRAELWNMDLLYKEIDELSQIFDVADRGQALIADFKAREAKLRGSVSKDGKNLSYVFWFSSPSPSADAYLGGKNSASGFIADLLGGHNAITAE
;
A
#
# COMPACT_ATOMS: atom_id res chain seq x y z
N MET A 1 -75.19 -28.16 11.38
CA MET A 1 -74.65 -27.85 10.03
C MET A 1 -74.12 -26.43 10.08
N THR A 2 -72.85 -26.25 9.68
CA THR A 2 -72.15 -24.99 9.28
C THR A 2 -72.08 -23.84 10.32
N SER A 3 -70.99 -23.11 10.52
CA SER A 3 -69.57 -23.27 10.18
C SER A 3 -68.82 -22.16 10.94
N LEU A 4 -67.58 -22.46 11.32
CA LEU A 4 -66.60 -21.70 12.12
C LEU A 4 -65.89 -20.60 11.30
N LYS A 5 -65.75 -19.36 11.83
CA LYS A 5 -64.65 -18.36 11.59
C LYS A 5 -64.71 -17.31 12.73
N SER A 6 -63.87 -17.20 13.77
CA SER A 6 -62.40 -17.05 13.91
C SER A 6 -61.83 -15.94 13.00
N LEU A 7 -61.03 -14.96 13.43
CA LEU A 7 -60.47 -14.57 14.72
C LEU A 7 -59.91 -13.13 14.59
N LEU A 8 -59.90 -12.40 15.70
CA LEU A 8 -59.05 -11.26 16.11
C LEU A 8 -58.24 -10.47 15.06
N ALA A 9 -58.53 -9.16 14.98
CA ALA A 9 -57.62 -8.14 14.44
C ALA A 9 -56.53 -7.80 15.48
N ALA A 10 -55.28 -8.10 15.16
CA ALA A 10 -54.12 -7.76 15.98
C ALA A 10 -53.43 -6.50 15.45
N CYS A 11 -53.20 -5.53 16.34
CA CYS A 11 -52.37 -4.34 16.14
C CYS A 11 -50.95 -4.72 15.71
N GLY A 12 -50.52 -4.29 14.52
CA GLY A 12 -49.13 -4.31 14.09
C GLY A 12 -48.51 -2.92 14.24
N LEU A 13 -47.84 -2.67 15.36
CA LEU A 13 -47.00 -1.48 15.57
C LEU A 13 -45.61 -1.79 14.99
N SER A 14 -45.37 -1.38 13.74
CA SER A 14 -44.07 -1.52 13.09
C SER A 14 -43.08 -0.49 13.66
N ALA A 15 -42.24 -0.94 14.59
CA ALA A 15 -41.08 -0.19 15.04
C ALA A 15 -40.00 -0.21 13.93
N LEU A 16 -39.84 0.91 13.23
CA LEU A 16 -38.70 1.19 12.38
C LEU A 16 -37.47 1.40 13.26
N ILE A 17 -36.67 0.35 13.45
CA ILE A 17 -35.32 0.46 13.98
C ILE A 17 -34.45 1.00 12.85
N SER A 18 -34.28 2.33 12.82
CA SER A 18 -33.24 2.98 12.04
C SER A 18 -31.89 2.51 12.57
N LEU A 19 -31.23 1.62 11.82
CA LEU A 19 -29.84 1.24 12.04
C LEU A 19 -28.96 2.45 11.67
N ALA A 20 -28.82 3.40 12.59
CA ALA A 20 -27.77 4.39 12.52
C ALA A 20 -26.45 3.62 12.66
N ALA A 21 -25.71 3.46 11.56
CA ALA A 21 -24.35 2.98 11.58
C ALA A 21 -23.48 3.99 12.33
N THR A 22 -23.37 3.82 13.64
CA THR A 22 -22.34 4.47 14.43
C THR A 22 -20.99 4.03 13.86
N PRO A 23 -20.08 4.96 13.50
CA PRO A 23 -18.74 4.57 13.12
C PRO A 23 -18.12 3.80 14.31
N SER A 24 -17.88 2.51 14.11
CA SER A 24 -17.09 1.73 15.05
C SER A 24 -15.66 2.22 14.91
N PHE A 25 -15.22 3.05 15.86
CA PHE A 25 -13.81 3.40 15.98
C PHE A 25 -13.02 2.11 16.18
N ALA A 26 -11.97 1.91 15.38
CA ALA A 26 -11.02 0.84 15.60
C ALA A 26 -10.37 1.04 16.97
N GLY A 27 -10.27 -0.05 17.74
CA GLY A 27 -9.60 -0.01 19.05
C GLY A 27 -8.11 0.32 18.90
N SER A 28 -7.51 0.82 19.97
CA SER A 28 -6.06 1.02 20.04
C SER A 28 -5.30 -0.29 19.79
N THR A 29 -4.20 -0.19 19.07
CA THR A 29 -3.29 -1.29 18.79
C THR A 29 -2.69 -1.81 20.09
N THR A 30 -2.72 -3.14 20.26
CA THR A 30 -2.08 -3.80 21.40
C THR A 30 -0.65 -4.17 21.03
N TYR A 31 0.32 -3.77 21.86
CA TYR A 31 1.73 -4.10 21.68
C TYR A 31 2.18 -5.13 22.74
N PRO A 32 3.16 -6.01 22.42
CA PRO A 32 3.89 -6.10 21.16
C PRO A 32 3.00 -6.57 20.00
N LEU A 33 3.12 -5.90 18.85
CA LEU A 33 2.44 -6.24 17.60
C LEU A 33 3.39 -7.05 16.73
N THR A 34 3.00 -8.26 16.35
CA THR A 34 3.79 -9.14 15.50
C THR A 34 3.09 -9.34 14.16
N LEU A 35 3.83 -9.13 13.07
CA LEU A 35 3.34 -9.26 11.69
C LEU A 35 4.27 -10.16 10.87
N GLU A 36 3.70 -10.85 9.88
CA GLU A 36 4.49 -11.47 8.82
C GLU A 36 4.72 -10.43 7.71
N ASN A 37 5.98 -10.07 7.50
CA ASN A 37 6.37 -9.10 6.50
C ASN A 37 7.47 -9.67 5.61
N CYS A 38 7.03 -10.21 4.46
CA CYS A 38 7.87 -10.65 3.36
C CYS A 38 8.76 -11.84 3.70
N GLY A 39 8.17 -12.85 4.34
CA GLY A 39 8.84 -14.08 4.72
C GLY A 39 9.60 -14.00 6.04
N ALA A 40 9.44 -12.90 6.80
CA ALA A 40 10.03 -12.74 8.12
C ALA A 40 9.00 -12.20 9.11
N GLU A 41 9.04 -12.73 10.33
CA GLU A 41 8.25 -12.24 11.45
C GLU A 41 8.90 -10.98 12.02
N VAL A 42 8.14 -9.88 12.07
CA VAL A 42 8.59 -8.59 12.62
C VAL A 42 7.74 -8.22 13.82
N THR A 43 8.38 -7.80 14.90
CA THR A 43 7.69 -7.45 16.15
C THR A 43 7.96 -6.00 16.55
N PHE A 44 6.90 -5.23 16.71
CA PHE A 44 6.91 -3.84 17.15
C PHE A 44 6.53 -3.79 18.63
N LYS A 45 7.39 -3.21 19.47
CA LYS A 45 7.16 -3.14 20.93
C LYS A 45 6.25 -1.97 21.35
N LYS A 46 6.16 -0.95 20.50
CA LYS A 46 5.34 0.25 20.65
C LYS A 46 5.15 0.89 19.27
N ALA A 47 4.25 1.86 19.18
CA ALA A 47 4.15 2.73 18.02
C ALA A 47 5.48 3.46 17.77
N PRO A 48 6.03 3.45 16.54
CA PRO A 48 7.25 4.18 16.23
C PRO A 48 7.12 5.68 16.41
N GLU A 49 8.21 6.33 16.79
CA GLU A 49 8.28 7.78 17.02
C GLU A 49 9.20 8.49 16.03
N ARG A 50 10.09 7.76 15.36
CA ARG A 50 11.15 8.29 14.50
C ARG A 50 11.28 7.41 13.25
N ALA A 51 10.32 7.55 12.35
CA ALA A 51 10.22 6.80 11.11
C ALA A 51 11.07 7.40 9.99
N ILE A 52 11.63 6.53 9.15
CA ILE A 52 12.17 6.90 7.84
C ILE A 52 11.40 6.17 6.74
N GLY A 53 10.92 6.93 5.75
CA GLY A 53 10.34 6.39 4.52
C GLY A 53 11.41 6.24 3.43
N LEU A 54 11.81 5.01 3.13
CA LEU A 54 12.73 4.70 2.03
C LEU A 54 11.94 4.33 0.77
N GLY A 55 11.92 5.23 -0.19
CA GLY A 55 11.16 5.11 -1.41
C GLY A 55 9.82 5.85 -1.36
N GLN A 56 9.50 6.51 -2.47
CA GLN A 56 8.32 7.35 -2.61
C GLN A 56 7.01 6.67 -2.20
N ASN A 57 6.78 5.40 -2.55
CA ASN A 57 5.58 4.65 -2.13
C ASN A 57 5.40 4.68 -0.60
N SER A 58 6.34 4.09 0.13
CA SER A 58 6.21 3.97 1.59
C SER A 58 6.24 5.33 2.28
N ALA A 59 6.99 6.31 1.76
CA ALA A 59 6.96 7.68 2.28
C ALA A 59 5.57 8.33 2.11
N GLU A 60 4.95 8.23 0.93
CA GLU A 60 3.63 8.80 0.68
C GLU A 60 2.51 8.10 1.46
N ILE A 61 2.60 6.79 1.70
CA ILE A 61 1.63 6.09 2.57
C ILE A 61 1.71 6.62 4.00
N LEU A 62 2.90 6.78 4.56
CA LEU A 62 3.06 7.36 5.90
C LEU A 62 2.50 8.79 5.98
N LEU A 63 2.72 9.60 4.93
CA LEU A 63 2.15 10.95 4.84
C LEU A 63 0.62 10.95 4.68
N LEU A 64 0.04 10.05 3.89
CA LEU A 64 -1.41 9.87 3.75
C LEU A 64 -2.06 9.42 5.06
N LEU A 65 -1.35 8.63 5.86
CA LEU A 65 -1.74 8.27 7.23
C LEU A 65 -1.55 9.43 8.21
N GLY A 66 -1.05 10.60 7.77
CA GLY A 66 -0.83 11.78 8.59
C GLY A 66 0.25 11.59 9.65
N LEU A 67 1.31 10.87 9.31
CA LEU A 67 2.42 10.53 10.21
C LEU A 67 3.65 11.45 10.04
N GLN A 68 3.53 12.58 9.33
CA GLN A 68 4.66 13.49 9.09
C GLN A 68 5.41 13.91 10.37
N ASP A 69 4.70 14.08 11.50
CA ASP A 69 5.31 14.47 12.78
C ASP A 69 6.03 13.30 13.49
N LYS A 70 5.89 12.08 12.96
CA LYS A 70 6.62 10.87 13.37
C LYS A 70 7.74 10.52 12.41
N MET A 71 7.93 11.29 11.33
CA MET A 71 8.94 11.01 10.32
C MET A 71 10.15 11.92 10.51
N VAL A 72 11.34 11.31 10.65
CA VAL A 72 12.61 12.04 10.79
C VAL A 72 13.36 12.16 9.45
N GLY A 73 12.95 11.39 8.44
CA GLY A 73 13.51 11.51 7.11
C GLY A 73 12.75 10.73 6.04
N THR A 74 13.01 11.10 4.79
CA THR A 74 12.69 10.29 3.61
C THR A 74 13.88 10.24 2.68
N ALA A 75 13.95 9.21 1.84
CA ALA A 75 14.97 9.09 0.81
C ALA A 75 14.44 8.31 -0.41
N PHE A 76 15.21 8.31 -1.50
CA PHE A 76 14.92 7.54 -2.72
C PHE A 76 13.62 8.00 -3.42
N TRP A 77 13.64 9.19 -4.02
CA TRP A 77 12.50 9.83 -4.68
C TRP A 77 12.71 9.92 -6.20
N PRO A 78 12.02 9.10 -7.00
CA PRO A 78 12.11 9.18 -8.45
C PRO A 78 11.32 10.35 -9.05
N SER A 79 10.37 10.93 -8.31
CA SER A 79 9.50 11.99 -8.80
C SER A 79 9.07 12.95 -7.69
N LYS A 80 8.29 13.98 -8.05
CA LYS A 80 7.70 14.91 -7.06
C LYS A 80 6.63 14.19 -6.24
N VAL A 81 6.50 14.59 -4.98
CA VAL A 81 5.42 14.16 -4.10
C VAL A 81 4.04 14.50 -4.69
N LEU A 82 3.04 13.67 -4.38
CA LEU A 82 1.64 13.98 -4.68
C LEU A 82 1.25 15.39 -4.22
N PRO A 83 0.54 16.19 -5.05
CA PRO A 83 0.23 17.58 -4.74
C PRO A 83 -0.44 17.79 -3.37
N GLN A 84 -1.36 16.91 -2.98
CA GLN A 84 -2.08 16.97 -1.70
C GLN A 84 -1.20 16.67 -0.47
N LEU A 85 -0.01 16.12 -0.66
CA LEU A 85 0.95 15.81 0.40
C LEU A 85 2.08 16.84 0.50
N THR A 86 2.09 17.87 -0.36
CA THR A 86 3.20 18.86 -0.42
C THR A 86 3.51 19.47 0.94
N ASP A 87 2.48 19.93 1.67
CA ASP A 87 2.66 20.59 2.97
C ASP A 87 3.13 19.63 4.06
N ALA A 88 2.63 18.38 4.04
CA ALA A 88 3.05 17.35 4.98
C ALA A 88 4.49 16.90 4.72
N ASN A 89 4.85 16.69 3.45
CA ASN A 89 6.19 16.31 3.02
C ASN A 89 7.23 17.39 3.32
N ALA A 90 6.87 18.66 3.20
CA ALA A 90 7.77 19.78 3.50
C ALA A 90 8.23 19.83 4.98
N LYS A 91 7.52 19.16 5.89
CA LYS A 91 7.90 19.03 7.31
C LYS A 91 8.92 17.92 7.56
N VAL A 92 9.11 17.01 6.60
CA VAL A 92 9.98 15.85 6.73
C VAL A 92 11.28 16.09 5.96
N LYS A 93 12.41 15.81 6.59
CA LYS A 93 13.73 15.98 5.96
C LYS A 93 13.88 15.03 4.77
N LEU A 94 14.25 15.56 3.61
CA LEU A 94 14.71 14.75 2.48
C LEU A 94 16.20 14.49 2.63
N LEU A 95 16.59 13.23 2.85
CA LEU A 95 18.01 12.85 2.98
C LEU A 95 18.70 12.86 1.61
N THR A 96 18.06 12.26 0.61
CA THR A 96 18.53 12.23 -0.78
C THR A 96 17.41 11.75 -1.69
N VAL A 97 17.43 12.18 -2.95
CA VAL A 97 16.56 11.61 -3.99
C VAL A 97 17.12 10.28 -4.54
N GLU A 98 18.39 10.01 -4.29
CA GLU A 98 19.10 8.78 -4.69
C GLU A 98 19.00 7.70 -3.61
N MET A 99 19.73 6.58 -3.78
CA MET A 99 19.90 5.61 -2.70
C MET A 99 20.69 6.24 -1.53
N PRO A 100 20.16 6.22 -0.30
CA PRO A 100 20.89 6.70 0.88
C PRO A 100 21.97 5.71 1.32
N THR A 101 22.91 6.15 2.16
CA THR A 101 23.81 5.24 2.88
C THR A 101 23.18 4.84 4.23
N PHE A 102 23.59 3.70 4.78
CA PHE A 102 23.11 3.26 6.08
C PHE A 102 23.46 4.27 7.20
N GLU A 103 24.66 4.84 7.17
CA GLU A 103 25.11 5.85 8.13
C GLU A 103 24.25 7.12 8.05
N SER A 104 23.86 7.55 6.85
CA SER A 104 22.98 8.72 6.67
C SER A 104 21.60 8.50 7.27
N ILE A 105 21.10 7.27 7.26
CA ILE A 105 19.84 6.88 7.89
C ILE A 105 20.01 6.88 9.42
N LEU A 106 21.06 6.26 9.94
CA LEU A 106 21.31 6.17 11.39
C LEU A 106 21.61 7.52 12.03
N ALA A 107 22.18 8.47 11.30
CA ALA A 107 22.43 9.83 11.78
C ALA A 107 21.15 10.56 12.23
N GLU A 108 19.98 10.19 11.70
CA GLU A 108 18.69 10.74 12.11
C GLU A 108 18.10 10.03 13.35
N ASN A 109 18.81 9.06 13.93
CA ASN A 109 18.36 8.24 15.06
C ASN A 109 16.94 7.66 14.89
N PRO A 110 16.64 6.94 13.79
CA PRO A 110 15.32 6.34 13.59
C PRO A 110 15.06 5.21 14.58
N ASP A 111 13.78 4.88 14.80
CA ASP A 111 13.35 3.63 15.46
C ASP A 111 12.56 2.72 14.50
N PHE A 112 12.23 3.20 13.31
CA PHE A 112 11.51 2.46 12.29
C PHE A 112 11.87 2.89 10.86
N VAL A 113 11.91 1.93 9.95
CA VAL A 113 12.11 2.15 8.51
C VAL A 113 11.05 1.41 7.70
N ALA A 114 10.24 2.14 6.93
CA ALA A 114 9.39 1.56 5.89
C ALA A 114 10.09 1.66 4.53
N ALA A 115 10.19 0.56 3.80
CA ALA A 115 10.94 0.47 2.56
C ALA A 115 10.07 -0.03 1.40
N ALA A 116 10.07 0.74 0.33
CA ALA A 116 9.26 0.47 -0.86
C ALA A 116 9.77 -0.70 -1.71
N LEU A 117 11.03 -1.13 -1.53
CA LEU A 117 11.69 -2.14 -2.39
C LEU A 117 12.64 -3.05 -1.60
N PRO A 118 12.79 -4.33 -2.00
CA PRO A 118 13.80 -5.23 -1.43
C PRO A 118 15.24 -4.76 -1.62
N SER A 119 15.53 -3.94 -2.63
CA SER A 119 16.86 -3.37 -2.84
C SER A 119 17.28 -2.35 -1.77
N LEU A 120 16.36 -1.91 -0.91
CA LEU A 120 16.61 -0.94 0.17
C LEU A 120 16.83 -1.61 1.53
N VAL A 121 16.15 -2.73 1.82
CA VAL A 121 16.22 -3.41 3.14
C VAL A 121 16.26 -4.95 3.06
N GLY A 122 15.97 -5.54 1.91
CA GLY A 122 15.93 -7.01 1.74
C GLY A 122 17.31 -7.70 1.73
N PRO A 123 17.36 -9.02 1.51
CA PRO A 123 18.60 -9.81 1.60
C PRO A 123 19.71 -9.36 0.63
N ASN A 124 19.33 -8.80 -0.51
CA ASN A 124 20.23 -8.26 -1.54
C ASN A 124 20.25 -6.71 -1.54
N SER A 125 19.94 -6.11 -0.39
CA SER A 125 19.90 -4.65 -0.26
C SER A 125 21.21 -3.98 -0.63
N LYS A 126 21.10 -2.79 -1.22
CA LYS A 126 22.21 -1.88 -1.54
C LYS A 126 22.47 -0.85 -0.44
N VAL A 127 21.62 -0.79 0.58
CA VAL A 127 21.73 0.14 1.72
C VAL A 127 22.19 -0.62 2.96
N ALA A 128 21.31 -1.45 3.51
CA ALA A 128 21.58 -2.39 4.61
C ALA A 128 20.49 -3.47 4.64
N LYS A 129 20.77 -4.64 5.24
CA LYS A 129 19.77 -5.70 5.38
C LYS A 129 18.93 -5.48 6.64
N ARG A 130 17.74 -6.09 6.69
CA ARG A 130 16.89 -6.11 7.90
C ARG A 130 17.68 -6.46 9.16
N GLU A 131 18.54 -7.48 9.10
CA GLU A 131 19.32 -7.92 10.27
C GLU A 131 20.35 -6.87 10.73
N ASP A 132 20.80 -5.98 9.84
CA ASP A 132 21.71 -4.89 10.19
C ASP A 132 20.98 -3.76 10.92
N PHE A 133 19.73 -3.48 10.52
CA PHE A 133 18.84 -2.56 11.25
C PHE A 133 18.46 -3.12 12.64
N ASP A 134 18.17 -4.42 12.72
CA ASP A 134 17.80 -5.08 13.98
C ASP A 134 18.93 -5.00 15.02
N LYS A 135 20.20 -5.13 14.61
CA LYS A 135 21.38 -5.00 15.49
C LYS A 135 21.49 -3.63 16.16
N VAL A 136 20.93 -2.59 15.55
CA VAL A 136 20.92 -1.22 16.07
C VAL A 136 19.54 -0.80 16.61
N GLY A 137 18.61 -1.75 16.74
CA GLY A 137 17.31 -1.52 17.35
C GLY A 137 16.30 -0.77 16.47
N VAL A 138 16.50 -0.76 15.15
CA VAL A 138 15.59 -0.12 14.19
C VAL A 138 14.72 -1.19 13.55
N SER A 139 13.41 -1.14 13.79
CA SER A 139 12.48 -2.08 13.14
C SER A 139 12.30 -1.74 11.66
N THR A 140 12.12 -2.75 10.82
CA THR A 140 11.94 -2.54 9.38
C THR A 140 10.65 -3.16 8.86
N TYR A 141 10.03 -2.50 7.88
CA TYR A 141 8.84 -2.96 7.16
C TYR A 141 9.09 -2.81 5.66
N LEU A 142 8.85 -3.87 4.89
CA LEU A 142 8.98 -3.87 3.43
C LEU A 142 7.60 -3.86 2.79
N SER A 143 7.40 -3.08 1.72
CA SER A 143 6.14 -3.05 0.97
C SER A 143 5.77 -4.45 0.45
N PRO A 144 4.64 -5.05 0.90
CA PRO A 144 4.19 -6.38 0.46
C PRO A 144 4.02 -6.47 -1.06
N SER A 145 3.70 -5.35 -1.70
CA SER A 145 3.61 -5.27 -3.16
C SER A 145 4.91 -5.62 -3.87
N THR A 146 6.06 -5.59 -3.21
CA THR A 146 7.37 -5.83 -3.83
C THR A 146 8.06 -7.08 -3.32
N CYS A 147 7.36 -7.88 -2.52
CA CYS A 147 7.84 -9.13 -1.96
C CYS A 147 7.58 -10.30 -2.90
N LEU A 148 8.10 -10.17 -4.12
CA LEU A 148 7.93 -11.14 -5.18
C LEU A 148 8.98 -12.25 -5.09
N SER A 149 8.58 -13.46 -5.47
CA SER A 149 9.51 -14.55 -5.66
C SER A 149 10.44 -14.23 -6.83
N THR A 150 11.74 -14.31 -6.59
CA THR A 150 12.77 -14.23 -7.63
C THR A 150 13.34 -15.61 -7.99
N LYS A 151 12.71 -16.71 -7.52
CA LYS A 151 13.25 -18.06 -7.71
C LYS A 151 13.24 -18.49 -9.18
N ASP A 152 12.18 -18.11 -9.90
CA ASP A 152 11.93 -18.55 -11.26
C ASP A 152 12.26 -17.47 -12.31
N VAL A 153 12.78 -16.31 -11.88
CA VAL A 153 13.15 -15.20 -12.75
C VAL A 153 14.56 -14.70 -12.49
N LYS A 154 15.17 -14.10 -13.53
CA LYS A 154 16.58 -13.68 -13.51
C LYS A 154 16.82 -12.28 -12.92
N ASP A 155 15.77 -11.52 -12.64
CA ASP A 155 15.89 -10.17 -12.10
C ASP A 155 15.42 -10.06 -10.65
N GLN A 156 15.87 -8.99 -9.98
CA GLN A 156 15.58 -8.68 -8.59
C GLN A 156 14.13 -8.17 -8.36
N TYR A 157 13.37 -7.97 -9.43
CA TYR A 157 12.01 -7.43 -9.37
C TYR A 157 10.97 -8.55 -9.28
N GLY A 158 11.32 -9.79 -9.60
CA GLY A 158 10.42 -10.93 -9.49
C GLY A 158 9.41 -10.99 -10.64
N SER A 159 8.59 -12.03 -10.65
CA SER A 159 7.44 -12.13 -11.57
C SER A 159 6.16 -12.43 -10.80
N ARG A 160 5.02 -12.10 -11.41
CA ARG A 160 3.69 -12.35 -10.88
C ARG A 160 2.99 -13.36 -11.78
N ALA A 161 2.51 -14.44 -11.17
CA ALA A 161 1.65 -15.41 -11.86
C ALA A 161 0.26 -14.83 -12.15
N GLU A 162 -0.23 -13.94 -11.29
CA GLU A 162 -1.57 -13.35 -11.36
C GLU A 162 -1.51 -11.84 -11.55
N LEU A 163 -2.59 -11.27 -12.11
CA LEU A 163 -2.75 -9.84 -12.29
C LEU A 163 -2.62 -9.10 -10.95
N TRP A 164 -1.74 -8.10 -10.89
CA TRP A 164 -1.63 -7.22 -9.74
C TRP A 164 -2.96 -6.50 -9.47
N ASN A 165 -3.31 -6.35 -8.20
CA ASN A 165 -4.46 -5.60 -7.75
C ASN A 165 -4.11 -4.77 -6.50
N MET A 166 -5.08 -4.00 -6.00
CA MET A 166 -4.88 -3.10 -4.88
C MET A 166 -4.76 -3.80 -3.51
N ASP A 167 -4.97 -5.12 -3.41
CA ASP A 167 -5.04 -5.81 -2.11
C ASP A 167 -3.74 -5.70 -1.31
N LEU A 168 -2.59 -5.80 -1.98
CA LEU A 168 -1.29 -5.65 -1.32
C LEU A 168 -1.03 -4.20 -0.88
N LEU A 169 -1.58 -3.21 -1.58
CA LEU A 169 -1.54 -1.82 -1.15
C LEU A 169 -2.47 -1.59 0.05
N TYR A 170 -3.67 -2.18 0.05
CA TYR A 170 -4.56 -2.13 1.20
C TYR A 170 -3.94 -2.80 2.43
N LYS A 171 -3.25 -3.94 2.24
CA LYS A 171 -2.46 -4.59 3.30
C LYS A 171 -1.36 -3.67 3.82
N GLU A 172 -0.61 -3.01 2.94
CA GLU A 172 0.44 -2.07 3.35
C GLU A 172 -0.12 -0.92 4.19
N ILE A 173 -1.20 -0.30 3.74
CA ILE A 173 -1.87 0.78 4.47
C ILE A 173 -2.39 0.29 5.82
N ASP A 174 -3.05 -0.87 5.86
CA ASP A 174 -3.62 -1.42 7.09
C ASP A 174 -2.52 -1.74 8.11
N GLU A 175 -1.48 -2.48 7.71
CA GLU A 175 -0.37 -2.86 8.60
C GLU A 175 0.41 -1.65 9.10
N LEU A 176 0.75 -0.70 8.22
CA LEU A 176 1.39 0.55 8.67
C LEU A 176 0.48 1.34 9.61
N SER A 177 -0.83 1.37 9.36
CA SER A 177 -1.75 2.04 10.27
C SER A 177 -1.83 1.37 11.65
N GLN A 178 -1.76 0.04 11.73
CA GLN A 178 -1.69 -0.68 13.00
C GLN A 178 -0.34 -0.45 13.69
N ILE A 179 0.78 -0.53 12.96
CA ILE A 179 2.12 -0.29 13.49
C ILE A 179 2.20 1.07 14.20
N PHE A 180 1.55 2.10 13.67
CA PHE A 180 1.56 3.46 14.22
C PHE A 180 0.35 3.80 15.11
N ASP A 181 -0.52 2.84 15.41
CA ASP A 181 -1.73 3.02 16.22
C ASP A 181 -2.72 4.06 15.66
N VAL A 182 -2.97 3.98 14.36
CA VAL A 182 -3.80 4.93 13.60
C VAL A 182 -4.76 4.20 12.66
N ALA A 183 -5.24 3.01 13.06
CA ALA A 183 -6.07 2.11 12.27
C ALA A 183 -7.29 2.81 11.64
N ASP A 184 -7.95 3.72 12.35
CA ASP A 184 -9.06 4.52 11.79
C ASP A 184 -8.67 5.31 10.54
N ARG A 185 -7.49 5.93 10.55
CA ARG A 185 -6.96 6.67 9.38
C ARG A 185 -6.63 5.71 8.23
N GLY A 186 -6.08 4.54 8.54
CA GLY A 186 -5.82 3.48 7.57
C GLY A 186 -7.10 2.99 6.88
N GLN A 187 -8.12 2.66 7.67
CA GLN A 187 -9.41 2.18 7.14
C GLN A 187 -10.14 3.26 6.33
N ALA A 188 -10.08 4.52 6.77
CA ALA A 188 -10.62 5.65 6.00
C ALA A 188 -9.91 5.81 4.64
N LEU A 189 -8.58 5.70 4.61
CA LEU A 189 -7.78 5.78 3.38
C LEU A 189 -8.08 4.62 2.42
N ILE A 190 -8.18 3.39 2.94
CA ILE A 190 -8.55 2.21 2.15
C ILE A 190 -9.95 2.39 1.56
N ALA A 191 -10.91 2.89 2.35
CA ALA A 191 -12.27 3.15 1.89
C ALA A 191 -12.29 4.20 0.76
N ASP A 192 -11.53 5.29 0.88
CA ASP A 192 -11.38 6.29 -0.20
C ASP A 192 -10.84 5.65 -1.49
N PHE A 193 -9.78 4.86 -1.39
CA PHE A 193 -9.17 4.22 -2.56
C PHE A 193 -10.13 3.26 -3.25
N LYS A 194 -10.85 2.43 -2.48
CA LYS A 194 -11.90 1.52 -3.01
C LYS A 194 -13.01 2.30 -3.69
N ALA A 195 -13.47 3.42 -3.10
CA ALA A 195 -14.52 4.25 -3.67
C ALA A 195 -14.07 4.91 -4.99
N ARG A 196 -12.81 5.39 -5.04
CA ARG A 196 -12.22 5.97 -6.25
C ARG A 196 -12.05 4.96 -7.37
N GLU A 197 -11.60 3.75 -7.05
CA GLU A 197 -11.49 2.65 -8.01
C GLU A 197 -12.87 2.28 -8.58
N ALA A 198 -13.86 2.08 -7.71
CA ALA A 198 -15.23 1.75 -8.13
C ALA A 198 -15.84 2.85 -9.01
N LYS A 199 -15.61 4.13 -8.67
CA LYS A 199 -16.04 5.27 -9.48
C LYS A 199 -15.39 5.26 -10.86
N LEU A 200 -14.08 4.98 -10.94
CA LEU A 200 -13.37 4.88 -12.20
C LEU A 200 -13.93 3.75 -13.07
N ARG A 201 -14.06 2.53 -12.51
CA ARG A 201 -14.64 1.39 -13.22
C ARG A 201 -16.06 1.67 -13.72
N GLY A 202 -16.87 2.37 -12.92
CA GLY A 202 -18.23 2.78 -13.31
C GLY A 202 -18.28 3.83 -14.44
N SER A 203 -17.19 4.57 -14.68
CA SER A 203 -17.09 5.59 -15.72
C SER A 203 -16.62 5.06 -17.08
N VAL A 204 -16.10 3.82 -17.12
CA VAL A 204 -15.64 3.18 -18.35
C VAL A 204 -16.83 2.89 -19.29
N SER A 205 -16.62 3.14 -20.59
CA SER A 205 -17.64 2.93 -21.62
C SER A 205 -18.16 1.49 -21.62
N LYS A 206 -19.49 1.35 -21.72
CA LYS A 206 -20.17 0.05 -21.83
C LYS A 206 -20.42 -0.38 -23.28
N ASP A 207 -19.81 0.30 -24.26
CA ASP A 207 -19.95 -0.04 -25.69
C ASP A 207 -19.27 -1.36 -26.08
N GLY A 208 -18.66 -2.07 -25.13
CA GLY A 208 -18.14 -3.43 -25.29
C GLY A 208 -16.82 -3.52 -26.06
N LYS A 209 -16.17 -2.39 -26.33
CA LYS A 209 -14.88 -2.37 -27.02
C LYS A 209 -13.76 -2.75 -26.06
N ASN A 210 -13.19 -3.93 -26.28
CA ASN A 210 -11.98 -4.36 -25.58
C ASN A 210 -10.75 -3.66 -26.18
N LEU A 211 -10.41 -2.47 -25.64
CA LEU A 211 -9.26 -1.70 -26.09
C LEU A 211 -7.94 -2.40 -25.71
N SER A 212 -6.94 -2.25 -26.57
CA SER A 212 -5.58 -2.73 -26.32
C SER A 212 -4.69 -1.56 -25.90
N TYR A 213 -3.99 -1.71 -24.77
CA TYR A 213 -3.12 -0.69 -24.19
C TYR A 213 -1.66 -1.16 -24.24
N VAL A 214 -0.74 -0.25 -24.59
CA VAL A 214 0.71 -0.49 -24.54
C VAL A 214 1.31 0.46 -23.51
N PHE A 215 2.07 -0.09 -22.57
CA PHE A 215 2.79 0.68 -21.55
C PHE A 215 4.28 0.64 -21.85
N TRP A 216 4.81 1.78 -22.28
CA TRP A 216 6.22 1.96 -22.57
C TRP A 216 6.93 2.57 -21.36
N PHE A 217 7.80 1.80 -20.73
CA PHE A 217 8.77 2.29 -19.75
C PHE A 217 10.07 2.67 -20.45
N SER A 218 10.53 3.89 -20.20
CA SER A 218 11.74 4.48 -20.80
C SER A 218 12.90 3.48 -20.86
N SER A 219 13.62 3.48 -21.98
CA SER A 219 14.89 2.76 -22.09
C SER A 219 15.94 3.41 -21.16
N PRO A 220 16.88 2.63 -20.59
CA PRO A 220 18.00 3.18 -19.81
C PRO A 220 18.97 4.00 -20.68
N SER A 221 18.87 3.89 -22.01
CA SER A 221 19.63 4.65 -23.00
C SER A 221 18.79 4.79 -24.28
N PRO A 222 18.94 5.88 -25.08
CA PRO A 222 18.33 5.99 -26.41
C PRO A 222 18.70 4.87 -27.38
N SER A 223 19.81 4.16 -27.14
CA SER A 223 20.28 3.04 -27.95
C SER A 223 19.80 1.67 -27.45
N ALA A 224 19.10 1.62 -26.32
CA ALA A 224 18.61 0.38 -25.74
C ALA A 224 17.15 0.12 -26.16
N ASP A 225 16.79 -1.15 -26.29
CA ASP A 225 15.43 -1.57 -26.59
C ASP A 225 14.43 -0.99 -25.56
N ALA A 226 13.20 -0.76 -26.03
CA ALA A 226 12.12 -0.28 -25.19
C ALA A 226 11.77 -1.32 -24.12
N TYR A 227 11.60 -0.87 -22.88
CA TYR A 227 11.07 -1.71 -21.81
C TYR A 227 9.56 -1.58 -21.81
N LEU A 228 8.85 -2.70 -21.91
CA LEU A 228 7.39 -2.70 -21.97
C LEU A 228 6.81 -3.37 -20.73
N GLY A 229 5.72 -2.82 -20.21
CA GLY A 229 5.04 -3.40 -19.05
C GLY A 229 4.28 -4.68 -19.42
N GLY A 230 4.52 -5.77 -18.70
CA GLY A 230 3.83 -7.06 -18.90
C GLY A 230 2.39 -7.11 -18.35
N LYS A 231 1.66 -8.19 -18.68
CA LYS A 231 0.21 -8.35 -18.43
C LYS A 231 -0.17 -8.43 -16.96
N ASN A 232 0.71 -8.92 -16.09
CA ASN A 232 0.37 -9.18 -14.68
C ASN A 232 0.82 -8.06 -13.73
N SER A 233 1.48 -7.02 -14.26
CA SER A 233 1.97 -5.88 -13.48
C SER A 233 0.91 -4.79 -13.30
N ALA A 234 1.28 -3.69 -12.63
CA ALA A 234 0.45 -2.49 -12.54
C ALA A 234 -0.02 -1.97 -13.92
N SER A 235 0.77 -2.19 -14.99
CA SER A 235 0.38 -1.85 -16.36
C SER A 235 -0.86 -2.63 -16.81
N GLY A 236 -0.87 -3.94 -16.55
CA GLY A 236 -2.04 -4.77 -16.80
C GLY A 236 -3.26 -4.35 -16.00
N PHE A 237 -3.06 -4.02 -14.73
CA PHE A 237 -4.14 -3.56 -13.86
C PHE A 237 -4.75 -2.25 -14.35
N ILE A 238 -3.93 -1.31 -14.81
CA ILE A 238 -4.42 -0.05 -15.39
C ILE A 238 -5.23 -0.32 -16.66
N ALA A 239 -4.78 -1.23 -17.53
CA ALA A 239 -5.56 -1.60 -18.71
C ALA A 239 -6.93 -2.21 -18.34
N ASP A 240 -6.95 -3.12 -17.36
CA ASP A 240 -8.18 -3.73 -16.83
C ASP A 240 -9.13 -2.68 -16.23
N LEU A 241 -8.59 -1.75 -15.43
CA LEU A 241 -9.34 -0.64 -14.85
C LEU A 241 -10.03 0.23 -15.90
N LEU A 242 -9.42 0.36 -17.08
CA LEU A 242 -9.94 1.12 -18.22
C LEU A 242 -10.82 0.27 -19.16
N GLY A 243 -11.17 -0.97 -18.75
CA GLY A 243 -12.04 -1.89 -19.50
C GLY A 243 -11.41 -2.52 -20.73
N GLY A 244 -10.08 -2.56 -20.80
CA GLY A 244 -9.36 -3.25 -21.88
C GLY A 244 -8.33 -4.23 -21.36
N HIS A 245 -7.29 -4.47 -22.16
CA HIS A 245 -6.21 -5.39 -21.84
C HIS A 245 -4.84 -4.80 -22.24
N ASN A 246 -3.79 -5.29 -21.61
CA ASN A 246 -2.43 -4.99 -22.02
C ASN A 246 -2.08 -5.79 -23.29
N ALA A 247 -1.58 -5.10 -24.31
CA ALA A 247 -1.12 -5.70 -25.55
C ALA A 247 0.08 -6.64 -25.35
N ILE A 248 0.86 -6.42 -24.29
CA ILE A 248 2.03 -7.21 -23.95
C ILE A 248 1.62 -8.33 -23.01
N THR A 249 1.64 -9.57 -23.52
CA THR A 249 1.17 -10.76 -22.81
C THR A 249 2.24 -11.47 -21.98
N ALA A 250 3.48 -10.94 -21.98
CA ALA A 250 4.56 -11.44 -21.14
C ALA A 250 4.28 -11.18 -19.65
N GLU A 251 4.73 -12.09 -18.80
CA GLU A 251 4.57 -12.06 -17.33
C GLU A 251 5.68 -11.28 -16.64
#